data_AF-A0A4Q3UMK3-F1
#
_entry.id   AF-A0A4Q3UMK3-F1
#
_cell.length_a   1.000
_cell.length_b   1.000
_cell.length_c   1.000
_cell.angle_alpha   90.00
_cell.angle_beta   90.00
_cell.angle_gamma   90.00
#
_symmetry.space_group_name_H-M   'P 1'
#
loop_
_entity.id
_entity.type
_entity.pdbx_description
1 polymer ?
#
loop_
_entity_poly.entity_id
_entity_poly.type
_entity_poly.pdbx_seq_one_letter_code
_entity_poly.pdbx_strand_id
1 'polypeptide(L)'
;MAALDDIAVWARDAGLEYTARENSGFVISGQAFDVNWRLERAAPVRDFIHGAELRGRTEMGLNSDLAVLVMNRHLKEALENRAFAEFTDTLRTVADAQLPEEVRWLSMYEEVHLPDAPIGFHDMYAVLADDSRHAYDWINEAVATELMRWPHAAVNEQTPVILMVLRGNV
;
A
#
# COMPACT_ATOMS: atom_id res chain seq x y z
N MET A 1 22.84 -12.23 -2.93
CA MET A 1 21.69 -12.72 -2.15
C MET A 1 21.91 -12.31 -0.70
N ALA A 2 21.84 -11.00 -0.41
CA ALA A 2 21.69 -10.51 0.97
C ALA A 2 20.18 -10.56 1.22
N ALA A 3 19.69 -11.70 1.69
CA ALA A 3 18.32 -12.10 1.41
C ALA A 3 17.68 -12.75 2.63
N LEU A 4 16.72 -12.06 3.24
CA LEU A 4 15.87 -12.53 4.34
C LEU A 4 16.54 -12.81 5.70
N ASP A 5 17.74 -13.40 5.75
CA ASP A 5 18.43 -13.66 7.02
C ASP A 5 18.79 -12.37 7.76
N ASP A 6 19.13 -11.31 7.02
CA ASP A 6 19.38 -9.97 7.55
C ASP A 6 18.13 -9.35 8.17
N ILE A 7 16.92 -9.76 7.75
CA ILE A 7 15.66 -9.22 8.27
C ILE A 7 15.42 -9.69 9.70
N ALA A 8 15.77 -10.93 10.03
CA ALA A 8 15.65 -11.44 11.40
C ALA A 8 16.62 -10.72 12.36
N VAL A 9 17.81 -10.35 11.87
CA VAL A 9 18.77 -9.54 12.63
C VAL A 9 18.22 -8.13 12.83
N TRP A 10 17.81 -7.46 11.74
CA TRP A 10 17.23 -6.13 11.80
C TRP A 10 16.03 -6.05 12.75
N ALA A 11 15.12 -7.03 12.72
CA ALA A 11 13.96 -7.06 13.60
C ALA A 11 14.38 -7.08 15.07
N ARG A 12 15.34 -7.94 15.44
CA ARG A 12 15.84 -8.02 16.82
C ARG A 12 16.55 -6.75 17.26
N ASP A 13 17.36 -6.15 16.39
CA ASP A 13 18.07 -4.90 16.67
C ASP A 13 17.10 -3.73 16.90
N ALA A 14 15.95 -3.77 16.23
CA ALA A 14 14.85 -2.82 16.42
C ALA A 14 13.92 -3.18 17.61
N GLY A 15 14.22 -4.23 18.38
CA GLY A 15 13.41 -4.65 19.54
C GLY A 15 12.11 -5.37 19.17
N LEU A 16 12.05 -5.96 17.98
CA LEU A 16 10.86 -6.57 17.39
C LEU A 16 10.99 -8.10 17.37
N GLU A 17 9.86 -8.78 17.48
CA GLU A 17 9.80 -10.23 17.41
C GLU A 17 9.77 -10.69 15.95
N TYR A 18 10.66 -11.61 15.57
CA TYR A 18 10.67 -12.25 14.26
C TYR A 18 10.22 -13.72 14.38
N THR A 19 9.27 -14.13 13.55
CA THR A 19 8.79 -15.51 13.45
C THR A 19 8.85 -15.99 12.00
N ALA A 20 9.70 -16.97 11.71
CA ALA A 20 9.76 -17.61 10.40
C ALA A 20 8.48 -18.41 10.09
N ARG A 21 8.12 -18.49 8.81
CA ARG A 21 7.04 -19.30 8.25
C ARG A 21 7.57 -20.12 7.07
N GLU A 22 6.76 -21.05 6.57
CA GLU A 22 7.08 -21.84 5.39
C GLU A 22 7.23 -20.96 4.14
N ASN A 23 7.84 -21.50 3.07
CA ASN A 23 8.03 -20.82 1.78
C ASN A 23 8.75 -19.45 1.88
N SER A 24 9.72 -19.38 2.79
CA SER A 24 10.46 -18.15 3.11
C SER A 24 9.57 -17.01 3.62
N GLY A 25 8.36 -17.33 4.09
CA GLY A 25 7.47 -16.38 4.74
C GLY A 25 7.97 -16.01 6.13
N PHE A 26 7.49 -14.89 6.66
CA PHE A 26 7.81 -14.49 8.03
C PHE A 26 6.77 -13.50 8.56
N VAL A 27 6.79 -13.34 9.87
CA VAL A 27 6.03 -12.31 10.59
C VAL A 27 7.01 -11.55 11.48
N ILE A 28 6.91 -10.22 11.47
CA ILE A 28 7.57 -9.33 12.42
C ILE A 28 6.48 -8.59 13.18
N SER A 29 6.56 -8.56 14.49
CA SER A 29 5.59 -7.86 15.33
C SER A 29 6.22 -7.27 16.57
N GLY A 30 5.59 -6.25 17.12
CA GLY A 30 6.03 -5.62 18.36
C GLY A 30 5.42 -4.23 18.49
N GLN A 31 6.02 -3.43 19.37
CA GLN A 31 5.66 -2.04 19.54
C GLN A 31 6.73 -1.15 18.91
N ALA A 32 6.31 -0.18 18.10
CA ALA A 32 7.16 0.86 17.56
C ALA A 32 6.41 2.18 17.66
N PHE A 33 7.07 3.24 18.17
CA PHE A 33 6.45 4.55 18.42
C PHE A 33 5.15 4.44 19.25
N ASP A 34 5.17 3.61 20.30
CA ASP A 34 4.03 3.29 21.17
C ASP A 34 2.83 2.59 20.49
N VAL A 35 2.91 2.27 19.20
CA VAL A 35 1.84 1.56 18.48
C VAL A 35 2.23 0.12 18.21
N ASN A 36 1.27 -0.79 18.40
CA ASN A 36 1.43 -2.17 17.96
C ASN A 36 1.41 -2.23 16.45
N TRP A 37 2.45 -2.82 15.87
CA TRP A 37 2.54 -3.02 14.44
C TRP A 37 2.90 -4.48 14.13
N ARG A 38 2.49 -4.91 12.95
CA ARG A 38 2.72 -6.25 12.42
C ARG A 38 3.04 -6.17 10.94
N LEU A 39 4.11 -6.83 10.53
CA LEU A 39 4.51 -6.99 9.14
C LEU A 39 4.59 -8.47 8.80
N GLU A 40 4.00 -8.87 7.69
CA GLU A 40 3.98 -10.26 7.26
C GLU A 40 4.41 -10.38 5.81
N ARG A 41 5.31 -11.31 5.52
CA ARG A 41 5.61 -11.78 4.16
C ARG A 41 4.96 -13.14 3.96
N ALA A 42 4.06 -13.26 3.00
CA ALA A 42 3.34 -14.50 2.69
C ALA A 42 3.09 -14.67 1.19
N ALA A 43 2.43 -15.77 0.80
CA ALA A 43 1.87 -15.90 -0.54
C ALA A 43 0.87 -14.76 -0.82
N PRO A 44 0.83 -14.25 -2.06
CA PRO A 44 -0.04 -13.14 -2.41
C PRO A 44 -1.51 -13.52 -2.29
N VAL A 45 -2.28 -12.62 -1.69
CA VAL A 45 -3.76 -12.70 -1.67
C VAL A 45 -4.38 -11.78 -2.72
N ARG A 46 -3.60 -10.84 -3.26
CA ARG A 46 -3.96 -9.96 -4.37
C ARG A 46 -3.42 -10.54 -5.68
N ASP A 47 -4.27 -10.57 -6.70
CA ASP A 47 -3.94 -11.17 -7.99
C ASP A 47 -2.90 -10.36 -8.80
N PHE A 48 -2.80 -9.06 -8.54
CA PHE A 48 -1.79 -8.17 -9.11
C PHE A 48 -0.43 -8.23 -8.42
N ILE A 49 -0.26 -9.02 -7.35
CA ILE A 49 1.02 -9.19 -6.66
C ILE A 49 1.70 -10.48 -7.13
N HIS A 50 2.89 -10.34 -7.68
CA HIS A 50 3.71 -11.46 -8.12
C HIS A 50 4.74 -11.85 -7.06
N GLY A 51 4.96 -13.15 -6.89
CA GLY A 51 5.96 -13.68 -5.95
C GLY A 51 5.43 -13.73 -4.51
N ALA A 52 5.89 -12.82 -3.65
CA ALA A 52 5.48 -12.78 -2.25
C ALA A 52 4.95 -11.40 -1.88
N GLU A 53 3.87 -11.40 -1.11
CA GLU A 53 3.25 -10.18 -0.64
C GLU A 53 3.76 -9.79 0.74
N LEU A 54 4.11 -8.52 0.90
CA LEU A 54 4.45 -7.92 2.18
C LEU A 54 3.28 -7.07 2.67
N ARG A 55 2.76 -7.36 3.87
CA ARG A 55 1.60 -6.70 4.46
C ARG A 55 1.95 -6.14 5.83
N GLY A 56 2.00 -4.81 5.94
CA GLY A 56 2.13 -4.10 7.20
C GLY A 56 0.76 -3.66 7.70
N ARG A 57 0.51 -3.77 9.01
CA ARG A 57 -0.69 -3.26 9.67
C ARG A 57 -0.36 -2.70 11.04
N THR A 58 -1.07 -1.64 11.40
CA THR A 58 -1.03 -1.03 12.72
C THR A 58 -2.37 -0.37 13.02
N GLU A 59 -2.79 -0.38 14.28
CA GLU A 59 -4.03 0.26 14.72
C GLU A 59 -3.69 1.50 15.53
N MET A 60 -3.97 2.67 14.95
CA MET A 60 -3.58 3.97 15.50
C MET A 60 -4.76 4.74 16.13
N GLY A 61 -5.96 4.15 16.20
CA GLY A 61 -7.15 4.80 16.78
C GLY A 61 -7.57 6.08 16.06
N LEU A 62 -7.31 6.16 14.75
CA LEU A 62 -7.59 7.35 13.93
C LEU A 62 -9.10 7.52 13.67
N ASN A 63 -9.49 8.73 13.27
CA ASN A 63 -10.87 9.05 12.92
C ASN A 63 -11.39 8.09 11.83
N SER A 64 -12.63 7.60 12.00
CA SER A 64 -13.27 6.69 11.06
C SER A 64 -13.51 7.28 9.67
N ASP A 65 -13.52 8.60 9.55
CA ASP A 65 -13.79 9.27 8.28
C ASP A 65 -12.51 9.50 7.48
N LEU A 66 -11.33 9.29 8.08
CA LEU A 66 -10.04 9.49 7.44
C LEU A 66 -9.75 8.39 6.41
N ALA A 67 -9.56 8.77 5.15
CA ALA A 67 -9.11 7.86 4.11
C ALA A 67 -8.08 8.52 3.20
N VAL A 68 -6.85 8.01 3.25
CA VAL A 68 -5.79 8.41 2.33
C VAL A 68 -5.05 7.19 1.84
N LEU A 69 -4.80 7.12 0.54
CA LEU A 69 -4.09 6.05 -0.12
C LEU A 69 -2.96 6.63 -0.96
N VAL A 70 -1.81 5.96 -0.94
CA VAL A 70 -0.71 6.20 -1.86
C VAL A 70 -0.42 4.90 -2.57
N MET A 71 -0.46 4.91 -3.90
CA MET A 71 -0.12 3.75 -4.71
C MET A 71 0.78 4.14 -5.87
N ASN A 72 1.64 3.22 -6.32
CA ASN A 72 2.47 3.51 -7.48
C ASN A 72 1.62 3.63 -8.76
N ARG A 73 2.01 4.52 -9.68
CA ARG A 73 1.25 4.84 -10.91
C ARG A 73 0.91 3.62 -11.75
N HIS A 74 1.88 2.72 -11.94
CA HIS A 74 1.68 1.47 -12.68
C HIS A 74 0.53 0.63 -12.12
N LEU A 75 0.41 0.56 -10.79
CA LEU A 75 -0.69 -0.17 -10.15
C LEU A 75 -2.04 0.55 -10.36
N LYS A 76 -2.07 1.87 -10.17
CA LYS A 76 -3.28 2.67 -10.42
C LYS A 76 -3.78 2.45 -11.85
N GLU A 77 -2.91 2.62 -12.84
CA GLU A 77 -3.24 2.43 -14.25
C GLU A 77 -3.72 1.00 -14.56
N ALA A 78 -3.07 -0.02 -13.99
CA ALA A 78 -3.50 -1.41 -14.16
C ALA A 78 -4.91 -1.66 -13.60
N LEU A 79 -5.21 -1.10 -12.42
CA LEU A 79 -6.53 -1.20 -11.79
C LEU A 79 -7.59 -0.40 -12.56
N GLU A 80 -7.28 0.79 -13.08
CA GLU A 80 -8.17 1.60 -13.93
C GLU A 80 -8.50 0.87 -15.24
N ASN A 81 -7.48 0.31 -15.90
CA ASN A 81 -7.66 -0.47 -17.12
C ASN A 81 -8.53 -1.71 -16.89
N ARG A 82 -8.33 -2.40 -15.76
CA ARG A 82 -9.17 -3.53 -15.37
C ARG A 82 -10.62 -3.11 -15.13
N ALA A 83 -10.84 -2.03 -14.39
CA ALA A 83 -12.18 -1.50 -14.15
C ALA A 83 -12.88 -1.19 -15.47
N PHE A 84 -12.19 -0.52 -16.41
CA PHE A 84 -12.73 -0.23 -17.73
C PHE A 84 -13.04 -1.49 -18.55
N ALA A 85 -12.16 -2.50 -18.53
CA ALA A 85 -12.39 -3.77 -19.19
C ALA A 85 -13.64 -4.48 -18.62
N GLU A 86 -13.77 -4.54 -17.30
CA GLU A 86 -14.94 -5.14 -16.64
C GLU A 86 -16.23 -4.38 -16.97
N PHE A 87 -16.21 -3.04 -17.02
CA PHE A 87 -17.36 -2.21 -17.43
C PHE A 87 -17.74 -2.37 -18.91
N THR A 88 -16.77 -2.49 -19.80
CA THR A 88 -17.05 -2.67 -21.23
C THR A 88 -17.53 -4.07 -21.56
N ASP A 89 -17.11 -5.09 -20.80
CA ASP A 89 -17.60 -6.46 -20.94
C ASP A 89 -19.03 -6.61 -20.35
N THR A 90 -19.38 -5.84 -19.33
CA THR A 90 -20.71 -5.85 -18.67
C THR A 90 -21.87 -5.21 -19.46
N LEU A 91 -21.66 -4.73 -20.70
CA LEU A 91 -22.78 -4.57 -21.64
C LEU A 91 -23.41 -5.93 -22.05
N ARG A 92 -22.82 -7.06 -21.63
CA ARG A 92 -23.44 -8.38 -21.62
C ARG A 92 -23.46 -8.94 -20.19
N THR A 93 -24.66 -8.97 -19.61
CA THR A 93 -25.08 -9.79 -18.45
C THR A 93 -24.69 -9.30 -17.04
N VAL A 94 -25.69 -8.71 -16.37
CA VAL A 94 -26.00 -8.70 -14.93
C VAL A 94 -24.83 -8.44 -13.97
N ALA A 95 -24.78 -7.19 -13.53
CA ALA A 95 -24.34 -6.70 -12.22
C ALA A 95 -24.30 -7.76 -11.11
N ASP A 96 -23.15 -8.39 -10.91
CA ASP A 96 -22.69 -8.87 -9.58
C ASP A 96 -21.18 -9.18 -9.52
N ALA A 97 -20.35 -8.52 -10.34
CA ALA A 97 -18.91 -8.55 -10.14
C ALA A 97 -18.58 -7.60 -8.97
N GLN A 98 -18.35 -8.13 -7.78
CA GLN A 98 -17.77 -7.36 -6.70
C GLN A 98 -16.39 -6.87 -7.17
N LEU A 99 -16.32 -5.63 -7.64
CA LEU A 99 -15.06 -4.98 -7.98
C LEU A 99 -14.08 -5.19 -6.81
N PRO A 100 -12.80 -5.54 -7.08
CA PRO A 100 -11.78 -5.61 -6.05
C PRO A 100 -11.81 -4.35 -5.19
N GLU A 101 -11.50 -4.48 -3.90
CA GLU A 101 -11.58 -3.37 -2.95
C GLU A 101 -10.77 -2.17 -3.43
N GLU A 102 -9.62 -2.44 -4.04
CA GLU A 102 -8.73 -1.45 -4.63
C GLU A 102 -9.40 -0.64 -5.75
N VAL A 103 -10.16 -1.30 -6.64
CA VAL A 103 -10.89 -0.63 -7.73
C VAL A 103 -12.01 0.25 -7.16
N ARG A 104 -12.64 -0.18 -6.06
CA ARG A 104 -13.64 0.62 -5.38
C ARG A 104 -13.04 1.93 -4.86
N TRP A 105 -11.84 1.89 -4.29
CA TRP A 105 -11.15 3.12 -3.82
C TRP A 105 -10.91 4.11 -4.95
N LEU A 106 -10.49 3.64 -6.14
CA LEU A 106 -10.30 4.49 -7.32
C LEU A 106 -11.57 5.22 -7.76
N SER A 107 -12.73 4.64 -7.47
CA SER A 107 -14.03 5.25 -7.79
C SER A 107 -14.55 6.16 -6.67
N MET A 108 -14.10 5.96 -5.44
CA MET A 108 -14.60 6.67 -4.25
C MET A 108 -13.77 7.92 -3.91
N TYR A 109 -12.48 7.92 -4.22
CA TYR A 109 -11.56 8.97 -3.79
C TYR A 109 -10.95 9.69 -4.99
N GLU A 110 -10.84 11.01 -4.86
CA GLU A 110 -10.20 11.84 -5.89
C GLU A 110 -8.69 11.84 -5.73
N GLU A 111 -8.00 12.03 -6.84
CA GLU A 111 -6.55 12.17 -6.84
C GLU A 111 -6.13 13.57 -6.37
N VAL A 112 -5.29 13.60 -5.34
CA VAL A 112 -4.79 14.83 -4.72
C VAL A 112 -3.37 15.10 -5.19
N HIS A 113 -3.16 16.32 -5.70
CA HIS A 113 -1.82 16.80 -6.02
C HIS A 113 -1.18 17.43 -4.77
N LEU A 114 -0.15 16.76 -4.24
CA LEU A 114 0.67 17.29 -3.13
C LEU A 114 1.57 18.43 -3.63
N PRO A 115 1.41 19.66 -3.11
CA PRO A 115 2.15 20.83 -3.59
C PRO A 115 3.65 20.78 -3.25
N ASP A 116 3.99 20.23 -2.07
CA ASP A 116 5.37 20.20 -1.55
C ASP A 116 6.06 18.84 -1.79
N ALA A 117 5.55 18.03 -2.71
CA ALA A 117 6.14 16.74 -3.02
C ALA A 117 7.46 16.88 -3.80
N PRO A 118 8.45 15.99 -3.59
CA PRO A 118 9.68 15.98 -4.36
C PRO A 118 9.44 15.84 -5.86
N ILE A 119 10.39 16.34 -6.67
CA ILE A 119 10.36 16.19 -8.13
C ILE A 119 10.23 14.71 -8.51
N GLY A 120 9.32 14.41 -9.44
CA GLY A 120 9.05 13.06 -9.92
C GLY A 120 8.15 12.22 -9.00
N PHE A 121 7.73 12.73 -7.84
CA PHE A 121 6.82 12.01 -6.95
C PHE A 121 5.51 11.63 -7.66
N HIS A 122 4.89 12.59 -8.33
CA HIS A 122 3.62 12.39 -9.04
C HIS A 122 3.74 11.51 -10.29
N ASP A 123 4.96 11.35 -10.83
CA ASP A 123 5.23 10.41 -11.92
C ASP A 123 5.32 8.96 -11.41
N MET A 124 5.69 8.78 -10.14
CA MET A 124 5.85 7.47 -9.51
C MET A 124 4.62 7.03 -8.73
N TYR A 125 3.90 7.99 -8.11
CA TYR A 125 2.80 7.74 -7.19
C TYR A 125 1.57 8.56 -7.52
N ALA A 126 0.42 7.99 -7.19
CA ALA A 126 -0.84 8.69 -7.08
C ALA A 126 -1.26 8.70 -5.60
N VAL A 127 -1.81 9.83 -5.17
CA VAL A 127 -2.37 10.01 -3.83
C VAL A 127 -3.87 10.18 -3.98
N LEU A 128 -4.65 9.33 -3.33
CA LEU A 128 -6.11 9.38 -3.34
C LEU A 128 -6.58 9.70 -1.93
N ALA A 129 -7.54 10.60 -1.77
CA ALA A 129 -8.07 10.92 -0.45
C ALA A 129 -9.55 11.28 -0.48
N ASP A 130 -10.18 11.20 0.69
CA ASP A 130 -11.51 11.74 0.95
C ASP A 130 -11.52 13.28 1.02
N ASP A 131 -10.45 13.87 1.57
CA ASP A 131 -10.22 15.32 1.64
C ASP A 131 -8.75 15.62 1.38
N SER A 132 -8.44 16.65 0.59
CA SER A 132 -7.05 17.01 0.27
C SER A 132 -6.24 17.39 1.50
N ARG A 133 -6.86 17.94 2.55
CA ARG A 133 -6.20 18.25 3.83
C ARG A 133 -5.71 17.00 4.54
N HIS A 134 -6.48 15.90 4.49
CA HIS A 134 -6.03 14.63 5.05
C HIS A 134 -4.78 14.10 4.34
N ALA A 135 -4.72 14.25 3.01
CA ALA A 135 -3.53 13.91 2.25
C ALA A 135 -2.32 14.75 2.63
N TYR A 136 -2.50 16.07 2.81
CA TYR A 136 -1.41 16.97 3.20
C TYR A 136 -0.91 16.70 4.62
N ASP A 137 -1.80 16.39 5.55
CA ASP A 137 -1.46 16.12 6.94
C ASP A 137 -0.69 14.79 7.08
N TRP A 138 -1.06 13.77 6.30
CA TRP A 138 -0.41 12.46 6.37
C TRP A 138 0.85 12.35 5.50
N ILE A 139 0.78 12.78 4.23
CA ILE A 139 1.90 12.70 3.29
C ILE A 139 2.64 14.04 3.26
N ASN A 140 3.33 14.32 4.35
CA ASN A 140 4.24 15.46 4.43
C ASN A 140 5.54 15.22 3.61
N GLU A 141 6.37 16.26 3.51
CA GLU A 141 7.65 16.22 2.77
C GLU A 141 8.55 15.06 3.18
N ALA A 142 8.62 14.71 4.48
CA ALA A 142 9.48 13.63 4.96
C ALA A 142 8.98 12.26 4.47
N VAL A 143 7.68 11.99 4.56
CA VAL A 143 7.08 10.75 4.05
C VAL A 143 7.24 10.67 2.54
N ALA A 144 6.93 11.75 1.81
CA ALA A 144 7.08 11.79 0.36
C ALA A 144 8.54 11.57 -0.07
N THR A 145 9.50 12.13 0.67
CA THR A 145 10.94 11.93 0.42
C THR A 145 11.36 10.48 0.63
N GLU A 146 10.91 9.84 1.71
CA GLU A 146 11.24 8.43 1.96
C GLU A 146 10.63 7.50 0.91
N LEU A 147 9.43 7.81 0.41
CA LEU A 147 8.83 7.08 -0.72
C LEU A 147 9.61 7.21 -2.03
N MET A 148 10.45 8.24 -2.17
CA MET A 148 11.33 8.42 -3.33
C MET A 148 12.69 7.75 -3.16
N ARG A 149 12.98 7.16 -2.00
CA ARG A 149 14.30 6.57 -1.65
C ARG A 149 14.40 5.06 -1.88
N TRP A 150 13.42 4.46 -2.55
CA TRP A 150 13.51 3.05 -2.91
C TRP A 150 14.82 2.73 -3.65
N PRO A 151 15.39 1.53 -3.46
CA PRO A 151 16.43 1.03 -4.33
C PRO A 151 15.97 1.10 -5.80
N HIS A 152 16.91 1.36 -6.71
CA HIS A 152 16.58 1.57 -8.13
C HIS A 152 15.70 0.43 -8.68
N ALA A 153 14.58 0.79 -9.33
CA ALA A 153 13.58 -0.11 -9.89
C ALA A 153 12.84 -1.03 -8.89
N ALA A 154 12.91 -0.79 -7.57
CA ALA A 154 12.22 -1.63 -6.60
C ALA A 154 10.68 -1.46 -6.61
N VAL A 155 10.17 -0.35 -7.12
CA VAL A 155 8.74 -0.10 -7.32
C VAL A 155 8.46 0.01 -8.80
N ASN A 156 7.72 -0.94 -9.34
CA ASN A 156 7.36 -1.03 -10.76
C ASN A 156 6.07 -1.85 -10.92
N GLU A 157 5.72 -2.23 -12.15
CA GLU A 157 4.54 -3.05 -12.47
C GLU A 157 4.53 -4.43 -11.79
N GLN A 158 5.70 -5.05 -11.57
CA GLN A 158 5.86 -6.38 -10.97
C GLN A 158 5.94 -6.32 -9.43
N THR A 159 6.31 -5.16 -8.88
CA THR A 159 6.44 -4.91 -7.45
C THR A 159 5.57 -3.71 -7.03
N PRO A 160 4.24 -3.84 -7.12
CA PRO A 160 3.34 -2.76 -6.77
C PRO A 160 3.37 -2.46 -5.27
N VAL A 161 3.11 -1.20 -4.92
CA VAL A 161 3.08 -0.73 -3.54
C VAL A 161 1.78 0.03 -3.30
N ILE A 162 1.12 -0.26 -2.18
CA ILE A 162 0.03 0.53 -1.62
C ILE A 162 0.34 0.83 -0.16
N LEU A 163 0.21 2.09 0.21
CA LEU A 163 0.14 2.55 1.59
C LEU A 163 -1.23 3.16 1.80
N MET A 164 -1.84 2.89 2.94
CA MET A 164 -3.17 3.41 3.23
C MET A 164 -3.33 3.71 4.70
N VAL A 165 -4.02 4.81 4.96
CA VAL A 165 -4.69 5.06 6.23
C VAL A 165 -6.17 5.00 5.93
N LEU A 166 -6.84 4.01 6.52
CA LEU A 166 -8.27 3.79 6.38
C LEU A 166 -8.90 3.70 7.75
N ARG A 167 -10.23 3.77 7.76
CA ARG A 167 -11.05 3.41 8.90
C ARG A 167 -10.66 2.04 9.45
N GLY A 168 -10.24 2.01 10.72
CA GLY A 168 -10.15 0.78 11.49
C GLY A 168 -11.53 0.20 11.76
N ASN A 169 -11.66 -1.12 11.74
CA ASN A 169 -12.81 -1.76 12.36
C ASN A 169 -12.73 -1.47 13.86
N VAL A 170 -13.76 -0.79 14.40
CA VAL A 170 -13.97 -0.67 15.85
C VAL A 170 -14.61 -1.96 16.36
#